data_AF-A0A0D7NYD2-F1
#
_entry.id   AF-A0A0D7NYD2-F1
#
_cell.length_a   1.000
_cell.length_b   1.000
_cell.length_c   1.000
_cell.angle_alpha   90.00
_cell.angle_beta   90.00
_cell.angle_gamma   90.00
#
_symmetry.space_group_name_H-M   'P 1'
#
loop_
_entity.id
_entity.type
_entity.pdbx_description
1 polymer ?
#
loop_
_entity_poly.entity_id
_entity_poly.type
_entity_poly.pdbx_seq_one_letter_code
_entity_poly.pdbx_strand_id
1 'polypeptide(L)'
;MDASHISMPFLALILAADIAITCLHSRQELKGEGGPLWRNFGAIVGFEIPDRWGFLIFTAALTLTLSAIGIVGIFGALGPACSTFALGMLIGARLSDTLVSHVLLHQLGYRPNPGLCSTPLYVLEALFIAWAFQHSLAADPGLAKAGLIAGIALFVVVLPGLWLLRLVFPRQVRPAWTRWQPMPSWASKQ
;
A
#
# COMPACT_ATOMS: atom_id res chain seq x y z
N MET A 1 4.13 -29.72 1.10
CA MET A 1 5.40 -29.49 0.39
C MET A 1 5.86 -28.12 0.82
N ASP A 2 6.91 -28.11 1.64
CA ASP A 2 7.48 -26.91 2.25
C ASP A 2 8.01 -25.95 1.17
N ALA A 3 8.27 -24.70 1.53
CA ALA A 3 9.08 -23.78 0.72
C ALA A 3 10.52 -24.30 0.45
N SER A 4 10.83 -25.53 0.84
CA SER A 4 12.09 -26.28 0.64
C SER A 4 12.54 -26.40 -0.82
N HIS A 5 11.67 -26.11 -1.80
CA HIS A 5 12.01 -26.13 -3.22
C HIS A 5 12.62 -24.81 -3.72
N ILE A 6 12.46 -23.71 -2.98
CA ILE A 6 13.01 -22.40 -3.34
C ILE A 6 14.35 -22.23 -2.64
N SER A 7 15.42 -22.06 -3.40
CA SER A 7 16.76 -21.89 -2.82
C SER A 7 16.87 -20.56 -2.08
N MET A 8 17.70 -20.51 -1.03
CA MET A 8 17.96 -19.26 -0.28
C MET A 8 18.40 -18.08 -1.16
N PRO A 9 19.28 -18.25 -2.16
CA PRO A 9 19.62 -17.16 -3.08
C PRO A 9 18.41 -16.64 -3.85
N PHE A 10 17.49 -17.53 -4.24
CA PHE A 10 16.29 -17.13 -4.97
C PHE A 10 15.28 -16.42 -4.06
N LEU A 11 15.10 -16.86 -2.81
CA LEU A 11 14.32 -16.13 -1.80
C LEU A 11 14.87 -14.72 -1.55
N ALA A 12 16.19 -14.59 -1.44
CA ALA A 12 16.84 -13.29 -1.27
C ALA A 12 16.60 -12.37 -2.47
N LEU A 13 16.60 -12.91 -3.69
CA LEU A 13 16.28 -12.15 -4.90
C LEU A 13 14.82 -11.69 -4.91
N ILE A 14 13.88 -12.57 -4.54
CA ILE A 14 12.45 -12.22 -4.45
C ILE A 14 12.24 -11.10 -3.43
N LEU A 15 12.86 -11.19 -2.24
CA LEU A 15 12.76 -10.15 -1.23
C LEU A 15 13.42 -8.83 -1.68
N ALA A 16 14.58 -8.89 -2.31
CA ALA A 16 15.24 -7.70 -2.83
C ALA A 16 14.37 -7.00 -3.88
N ALA A 17 13.69 -7.75 -4.75
CA ALA A 17 12.72 -7.22 -5.69
C ALA A 17 11.52 -6.57 -4.98
N ASP A 18 10.95 -7.23 -3.96
CA ASP A 18 9.84 -6.70 -3.16
C ASP A 18 10.16 -5.36 -2.48
N ILE A 19 11.32 -5.28 -1.85
CA ILE A 19 11.79 -4.04 -1.22
C ILE A 19 12.05 -2.96 -2.28
N ALA A 20 12.64 -3.32 -3.43
CA ALA A 20 12.91 -2.38 -4.50
C ALA A 20 11.63 -1.81 -5.13
N ILE A 21 10.64 -2.68 -5.39
CA ILE A 21 9.32 -2.29 -5.90
C ILE A 21 8.59 -1.39 -4.90
N THR A 22 8.62 -1.74 -3.61
CA THR A 22 8.07 -0.89 -2.53
C THR A 22 8.74 0.48 -2.50
N CYS A 23 10.08 0.53 -2.50
CA CYS A 23 10.82 1.78 -2.46
C CYS A 23 10.57 2.66 -3.70
N LEU A 24 10.49 2.04 -4.89
CA LEU A 24 10.17 2.73 -6.13
C LEU A 24 8.77 3.36 -6.04
N HIS A 25 7.79 2.60 -5.60
CA HIS A 25 6.41 3.06 -5.46
C HIS A 25 6.29 4.20 -4.44
N SER A 26 6.81 4.01 -3.22
CA SER A 26 6.81 5.04 -2.17
C SER A 26 7.54 6.32 -2.62
N ARG A 27 8.60 6.20 -3.42
CA ARG A 27 9.28 7.35 -4.02
C ARG A 27 8.39 8.08 -5.03
N GLN A 28 7.63 7.36 -5.85
CA GLN A 28 6.69 7.96 -6.80
C GLN A 28 5.54 8.67 -6.07
N GLU A 29 5.02 8.07 -5.00
CA GLU A 29 3.98 8.67 -4.14
C GLU A 29 4.46 9.93 -3.42
N LEU A 30 5.72 9.95 -2.95
CA LEU A 30 6.33 11.09 -2.27
C LEU A 30 6.63 12.25 -3.24
N LYS A 31 7.21 11.92 -4.40
CA LYS A 31 7.54 12.92 -5.41
C LYS A 31 6.27 13.50 -6.04
N GLY A 32 5.37 12.62 -6.47
CA GLY A 32 4.04 12.91 -6.96
C GLY A 32 3.94 13.85 -8.17
N GLU A 33 3.07 13.51 -9.10
CA GLU A 33 2.51 14.51 -10.02
C GLU A 33 1.48 15.32 -9.23
N GLY A 34 1.65 16.64 -9.12
CA GLY A 34 0.74 17.55 -8.38
C GLY A 34 0.98 17.65 -6.86
N GLY A 35 1.41 16.59 -6.19
CA GLY A 35 1.73 16.60 -4.76
C GLY A 35 1.92 15.22 -4.17
N PRO A 36 2.36 15.09 -2.89
CA PRO A 36 2.52 13.78 -2.27
C PRO A 36 1.16 13.11 -2.01
N LEU A 37 1.12 11.77 -2.03
CA LEU A 37 -0.14 11.00 -1.96
C LEU A 37 -1.02 11.34 -0.75
N TRP A 38 -0.44 11.58 0.43
CA TRP A 38 -1.24 11.92 1.62
C TRP A 38 -2.04 13.20 1.43
N ARG A 39 -1.53 14.16 0.64
CA ARG A 39 -2.26 15.38 0.31
C ARG A 39 -3.42 15.09 -0.64
N ASN A 40 -3.28 14.14 -1.57
CA ASN A 40 -4.40 13.68 -2.40
C ASN A 40 -5.51 13.05 -1.56
N PHE A 41 -5.17 12.15 -0.65
CA PHE A 41 -6.16 11.54 0.24
C PHE A 41 -6.83 12.57 1.14
N GLY A 42 -6.04 13.47 1.74
CA GLY A 42 -6.54 14.60 2.50
C GLY A 42 -7.49 15.48 1.70
N ALA A 43 -7.11 15.83 0.46
CA ALA A 43 -7.94 16.62 -0.44
C ALA A 43 -9.28 15.95 -0.73
N ILE A 44 -9.30 14.66 -1.02
CA ILE A 44 -10.53 13.89 -1.29
C ILE A 44 -11.52 14.00 -0.12
N VAL A 45 -11.05 13.90 1.12
CA VAL A 45 -11.93 13.94 2.30
C VAL A 45 -12.10 15.34 2.90
N GLY A 46 -11.37 16.35 2.42
CA GLY A 46 -11.37 17.70 2.97
C GLY A 46 -10.63 17.83 4.31
N PHE A 47 -9.48 17.17 4.44
CA PHE A 47 -8.65 17.16 5.64
C PHE A 47 -7.19 17.47 5.32
N GLU A 48 -6.64 18.52 5.92
CA GLU A 48 -5.25 18.91 5.75
C GLU A 48 -4.32 18.11 6.67
N ILE A 49 -3.53 17.22 6.07
CA ILE A 49 -2.51 16.43 6.77
C ILE A 49 -1.19 17.21 6.76
N PRO A 50 -0.63 17.58 7.93
CA PRO A 50 0.66 18.24 7.99
C PRO A 50 1.76 17.37 7.38
N ASP A 51 2.66 17.94 6.58
CA ASP A 51 3.64 17.17 5.80
C ASP A 51 4.52 16.25 6.65
N ARG A 52 4.89 16.67 7.87
CA ARG A 52 5.67 15.84 8.78
C ARG A 52 4.94 14.53 9.09
N TRP A 53 3.64 14.60 9.41
CA TRP A 53 2.82 13.43 9.69
C TRP A 53 2.48 12.65 8.43
N GLY A 54 2.21 13.34 7.32
CA GLY A 54 2.00 12.73 6.01
C GLY A 54 3.18 11.85 5.61
N PHE A 55 4.40 12.40 5.63
CA PHE A 55 5.63 11.68 5.34
C PHE A 55 5.86 10.50 6.30
N LEU A 56 5.73 10.73 7.62
CA LEU A 56 5.99 9.68 8.61
C LEU A 56 5.03 8.50 8.46
N ILE A 57 3.74 8.74 8.22
CA ILE A 57 2.71 7.70 8.18
C ILE A 57 2.65 7.04 6.79
N PHE A 58 2.47 7.85 5.74
CA PHE A 58 2.19 7.35 4.39
C PHE A 58 3.44 6.99 3.60
N THR A 59 4.63 7.40 4.05
CA THR A 59 5.88 7.01 3.41
C THR A 59 6.70 6.14 4.35
N ALA A 60 7.28 6.70 5.42
CA ALA A 60 8.25 5.98 6.22
C ALA A 60 7.66 4.74 6.91
N ALA A 61 6.57 4.89 7.68
CA ALA A 61 5.96 3.79 8.42
C ALA A 61 5.36 2.73 7.49
N LEU A 62 4.70 3.15 6.41
CA LEU A 62 4.11 2.21 5.45
C LEU A 62 5.18 1.41 4.70
N THR A 63 6.25 2.06 4.19
CA THR A 63 7.37 1.36 3.54
C THR A 63 8.01 0.34 4.48
N LEU A 64 8.31 0.75 5.72
CA LEU A 64 8.90 -0.16 6.72
C LEU A 64 7.97 -1.33 7.07
N THR A 65 6.68 -1.07 7.22
CA THR A 65 5.67 -2.09 7.51
C THR A 65 5.58 -3.11 6.39
N LEU A 66 5.48 -2.66 5.14
CA LEU A 66 5.42 -3.55 3.97
C LEU A 66 6.72 -4.34 3.79
N SER A 67 7.88 -3.72 4.00
CA SER A 67 9.17 -4.44 3.98
C SER A 67 9.25 -5.48 5.09
N ALA A 68 8.76 -5.20 6.29
CA ALA A 68 8.72 -6.17 7.38
C ALA A 68 7.79 -7.35 7.05
N ILE A 69 6.62 -7.08 6.45
CA ILE A 69 5.70 -8.13 5.97
C ILE A 69 6.40 -8.98 4.89
N GLY A 70 7.10 -8.36 3.94
CA GLY A 70 7.89 -9.06 2.92
C GLY A 70 8.95 -9.97 3.55
N ILE A 71 9.73 -9.48 4.52
CA ILE A 71 10.74 -10.28 5.24
C ILE A 71 10.09 -11.49 5.93
N VAL A 72 9.00 -11.29 6.67
CA VAL A 72 8.31 -12.38 7.38
C VAL A 72 7.69 -13.38 6.41
N GLY A 73 7.05 -12.91 5.36
CA GLY A 73 6.37 -13.73 4.36
C GLY A 73 7.36 -14.54 3.52
N ILE A 74 8.35 -13.87 2.93
CA ILE A 74 9.26 -14.45 1.93
C ILE A 74 10.36 -15.29 2.60
N PHE A 75 11.03 -14.78 3.64
CA PHE A 75 12.07 -15.56 4.33
C PHE A 75 11.53 -16.52 5.39
N GLY A 76 10.27 -16.37 5.81
CA GLY A 76 9.70 -17.21 6.86
C GLY A 76 10.32 -17.00 8.23
N ALA A 77 10.85 -15.80 8.50
CA ALA A 77 11.68 -15.49 9.69
C ALA A 77 11.01 -15.77 11.04
N LEU A 78 9.68 -15.86 11.09
CA LEU A 78 8.89 -16.08 12.31
C LEU A 78 8.09 -17.40 12.28
N GLY A 79 8.43 -18.32 11.38
CA GLY A 79 7.81 -19.64 11.26
C GLY A 79 6.62 -19.70 10.28
N PRO A 80 6.11 -20.91 10.00
CA PRO A 80 5.21 -21.16 8.86
C PRO A 80 3.87 -20.40 8.94
N ALA A 81 3.22 -20.39 10.11
CA ALA A 81 1.93 -19.72 10.28
C ALA A 81 2.02 -18.19 10.03
N CYS A 82 3.03 -17.55 10.62
CA CYS A 82 3.29 -16.12 10.42
C CYS A 82 3.68 -15.81 8.97
N SER A 83 4.48 -16.67 8.33
CA SER A 83 4.84 -16.54 6.92
C SER A 83 3.60 -16.61 6.01
N THR A 84 2.73 -17.61 6.18
CA THR A 84 1.50 -17.74 5.37
C THR A 84 0.56 -16.55 5.55
N PHE A 85 0.37 -16.08 6.78
CA PHE A 85 -0.40 -14.86 7.04
C PHE A 85 0.24 -13.63 6.37
N ALA A 86 1.56 -13.44 6.53
CA ALA A 86 2.28 -12.29 5.96
C ALA A 86 2.27 -12.30 4.42
N LEU A 87 2.41 -13.46 3.78
CA LEU A 87 2.29 -13.59 2.32
C LEU A 87 0.89 -13.18 1.84
N GLY A 88 -0.17 -13.65 2.52
CA GLY A 88 -1.53 -13.20 2.25
C GLY A 88 -1.68 -11.68 2.40
N MET A 89 -1.14 -11.14 3.50
CA MET A 89 -1.16 -9.70 3.79
C MET A 89 -0.42 -8.87 2.75
N LEU A 90 0.73 -9.34 2.27
CA LEU A 90 1.48 -8.70 1.21
C LEU A 90 0.66 -8.63 -0.09
N ILE A 91 0.10 -9.78 -0.52
CA ILE A 91 -0.76 -9.84 -1.72
C ILE A 91 -1.94 -8.87 -1.58
N GLY A 92 -2.63 -8.89 -0.44
CA GLY A 92 -3.79 -8.03 -0.18
C GLY A 92 -3.44 -6.54 -0.20
N ALA A 93 -2.30 -6.19 0.40
CA ALA A 93 -1.76 -4.84 0.40
C ALA A 93 -1.49 -4.35 -1.02
N ARG A 94 -0.73 -5.09 -1.84
CA ARG A 94 -0.40 -4.70 -3.22
C ARG A 94 -1.64 -4.49 -4.10
N LEU A 95 -2.59 -5.41 -4.01
CA LEU A 95 -3.81 -5.36 -4.82
C LEU A 95 -4.74 -4.22 -4.39
N SER A 96 -4.96 -4.06 -3.08
CA SER A 96 -5.84 -3.01 -2.57
C SER A 96 -5.24 -1.63 -2.74
N ASP A 97 -3.93 -1.46 -2.60
CA ASP A 97 -3.28 -0.19 -2.89
C ASP A 97 -3.44 0.19 -4.37
N THR A 98 -3.10 -0.74 -5.27
CA THR A 98 -3.31 -0.55 -6.72
C THR A 98 -4.75 -0.14 -7.04
N LEU A 99 -5.73 -0.89 -6.53
CA LEU A 99 -7.12 -0.68 -6.89
C LEU A 99 -7.73 0.54 -6.19
N VAL A 100 -7.59 0.64 -4.87
CA VAL A 100 -8.29 1.60 -4.01
C VAL A 100 -7.55 2.94 -3.95
N SER A 101 -6.23 2.94 -3.74
CA SER A 101 -5.43 4.17 -3.61
C SER A 101 -5.22 4.88 -4.95
N HIS A 102 -5.18 4.11 -6.05
CA HIS A 102 -4.74 4.64 -7.34
C HIS A 102 -5.79 4.53 -8.44
N VAL A 103 -6.08 3.32 -8.92
CA VAL A 103 -6.90 3.11 -10.13
C VAL A 103 -8.31 3.67 -9.96
N LEU A 104 -8.99 3.31 -8.87
CA LEU A 104 -10.36 3.75 -8.62
C LEU A 104 -10.44 5.27 -8.45
N LEU A 105 -9.55 5.87 -7.65
CA LEU A 105 -9.55 7.33 -7.43
C LEU A 105 -9.23 8.10 -8.73
N HIS A 106 -8.30 7.60 -9.54
CA HIS A 106 -8.00 8.17 -10.84
C HIS A 106 -9.19 8.07 -11.82
N GLN A 107 -9.90 6.93 -11.82
CA GLN A 107 -11.11 6.72 -12.63
C GLN A 107 -12.28 7.59 -12.17
N LEU A 108 -12.39 7.87 -10.87
CA LEU A 108 -13.38 8.78 -10.31
C LEU A 108 -13.08 10.27 -10.57
N GLY A 109 -11.96 10.59 -11.23
CA GLY A 109 -11.63 11.95 -11.64
C GLY A 109 -10.78 12.73 -10.64
N TYR A 110 -10.18 12.07 -9.65
CA TYR A 110 -9.17 12.70 -8.77
C TYR A 110 -7.79 12.57 -9.44
N ARG A 111 -7.39 13.60 -10.19
CA ARG A 111 -6.17 13.60 -11.02
C ARG A 111 -5.34 14.87 -10.82
N PRO A 112 -4.00 14.77 -10.82
CA PRO A 112 -3.18 13.57 -10.95
C PRO A 112 -3.20 12.65 -9.71
N ASN A 113 -2.84 11.38 -9.89
CA ASN A 113 -2.73 10.39 -8.79
C ASN A 113 -1.28 9.85 -8.72
N PRO A 114 -0.47 10.29 -7.73
CA PRO A 114 0.89 9.81 -7.48
C PRO A 114 0.97 8.30 -7.37
N GLY A 115 2.02 7.67 -7.91
CA GLY A 115 2.23 6.22 -7.79
C GLY A 115 1.51 5.36 -8.82
N LEU A 116 0.53 5.91 -9.56
CA LEU A 116 -0.26 5.15 -10.55
C LEU A 116 0.61 4.37 -11.56
N CYS A 117 1.72 4.96 -12.03
CA CYS A 117 2.61 4.34 -13.02
C CYS A 117 3.33 3.07 -12.54
N SER A 118 3.50 2.87 -11.23
CA SER A 118 4.12 1.65 -10.68
C SER A 118 3.11 0.61 -10.21
N THR A 119 1.81 0.92 -10.21
CA THR A 119 0.77 -0.05 -9.84
C THR A 119 0.76 -1.35 -10.67
N PRO A 120 1.13 -1.36 -11.98
CA PRO A 120 1.27 -2.63 -12.69
C PRO A 120 2.32 -3.56 -12.08
N LEU A 121 3.40 -3.02 -11.50
CA LEU A 121 4.43 -3.82 -10.83
C LEU A 121 3.89 -4.47 -9.55
N TYR A 122 3.07 -3.76 -8.77
CA TYR A 122 2.41 -4.33 -7.58
C TYR A 122 1.48 -5.49 -7.94
N VAL A 123 0.73 -5.38 -9.03
CA VAL A 123 -0.14 -6.47 -9.50
C VAL A 123 0.68 -7.67 -9.95
N LEU A 124 1.72 -7.45 -10.75
CA LEU A 124 2.61 -8.52 -11.22
C LEU A 124 3.32 -9.22 -10.06
N GLU A 125 3.78 -8.46 -9.08
CA GLU A 125 4.38 -8.98 -7.85
C GLU A 125 3.37 -9.81 -7.05
N ALA A 126 2.15 -9.31 -6.83
CA ALA A 126 1.12 -10.06 -6.10
C ALA A 126 0.81 -11.41 -6.77
N LEU A 127 0.68 -11.43 -8.10
CA LEU A 127 0.48 -12.66 -8.87
C LEU A 127 1.68 -13.59 -8.79
N PHE A 128 2.89 -13.04 -8.89
CA PHE A 128 4.13 -13.82 -8.77
C PHE A 128 4.28 -14.43 -7.38
N ILE A 129 4.05 -13.68 -6.30
CA ILE A 129 4.10 -14.20 -4.92
C ILE A 129 3.02 -15.27 -4.71
N ALA A 130 1.80 -15.05 -5.19
CA ALA A 130 0.73 -16.06 -5.10
C ALA A 130 1.12 -17.37 -5.80
N TRP A 131 1.76 -17.28 -6.97
CA TRP A 131 2.24 -18.44 -7.73
C TRP A 131 3.45 -19.12 -7.07
N ALA A 132 4.49 -18.35 -6.73
CA ALA A 132 5.74 -18.86 -6.18
C ALA A 132 5.53 -19.53 -4.80
N PHE A 133 4.63 -18.97 -3.99
CA PHE A 133 4.32 -19.47 -2.64
C PHE A 133 2.98 -20.19 -2.55
N GLN A 134 2.42 -20.67 -3.68
CA GLN A 134 1.11 -21.33 -3.72
C GLN A 134 0.98 -22.48 -2.73
N HIS A 135 2.06 -23.25 -2.52
CA HIS A 135 2.06 -24.37 -1.55
C HIS A 135 1.99 -23.89 -0.10
N SER A 136 2.73 -22.85 0.26
CA SER A 136 2.68 -22.24 1.60
C SER A 136 1.31 -21.61 1.88
N LEU A 137 0.72 -20.96 0.86
CA LEU A 137 -0.63 -20.38 0.94
C LEU A 137 -1.72 -21.46 1.05
N ALA A 138 -1.56 -22.58 0.34
CA ALA A 138 -2.50 -23.70 0.38
C ALA A 138 -2.37 -24.57 1.65
N ALA A 139 -1.23 -24.52 2.34
CA ALA A 139 -1.01 -25.28 3.57
C ALA A 139 -1.89 -24.79 4.73
N ASP A 140 -2.16 -23.48 4.80
CA ASP A 140 -3.12 -22.89 5.74
C ASP A 140 -3.95 -21.79 5.06
N PRO A 141 -5.03 -22.17 4.36
CA PRO A 141 -5.85 -21.21 3.61
C PRO A 141 -6.60 -20.24 4.53
N GLY A 142 -6.83 -20.61 5.79
CA GLY A 142 -7.46 -19.75 6.78
C GLY A 142 -6.57 -18.55 7.12
N LEU A 143 -5.31 -18.81 7.47
CA LEU A 143 -4.32 -17.76 7.73
C LEU A 143 -3.99 -16.95 6.48
N ALA A 144 -3.85 -17.58 5.31
CA ALA A 144 -3.62 -16.87 4.06
C ALA A 144 -4.76 -15.88 3.75
N LYS A 145 -6.02 -16.30 3.93
CA LYS A 145 -7.19 -15.45 3.75
C LYS A 145 -7.28 -14.34 4.79
N ALA A 146 -7.01 -14.65 6.06
CA ALA A 146 -6.97 -13.64 7.11
C ALA A 146 -5.90 -12.57 6.84
N GLY A 147 -4.72 -12.99 6.40
CA GLY A 147 -3.65 -12.13 5.93
C GLY A 147 -4.12 -11.24 4.78
N LEU A 148 -4.67 -11.83 3.73
CA LEU A 148 -5.22 -11.11 2.58
C LEU A 148 -6.20 -10.01 2.99
N ILE A 149 -7.15 -10.33 3.88
CA ILE A 149 -8.12 -9.38 4.40
C ILE A 149 -7.43 -8.25 5.18
N ALA A 150 -6.45 -8.57 6.04
CA ALA A 150 -5.69 -7.59 6.79
C ALA A 150 -4.90 -6.65 5.85
N GLY A 151 -4.29 -7.20 4.80
CA GLY A 151 -3.59 -6.43 3.77
C GLY A 151 -4.52 -5.49 3.02
N ILE A 152 -5.71 -5.96 2.64
CA ILE A 152 -6.76 -5.13 2.01
C ILE A 152 -7.21 -4.01 2.95
N ALA A 153 -7.40 -4.34 4.22
CA ALA A 153 -7.87 -3.39 5.22
C ALA A 153 -6.90 -2.21 5.39
N LEU A 154 -5.58 -2.41 5.27
CA LEU A 154 -4.59 -1.33 5.38
C LEU A 154 -4.90 -0.13 4.48
N PHE A 155 -5.42 -0.36 3.28
CA PHE A 155 -5.69 0.71 2.29
C PHE A 155 -7.15 1.13 2.27
N VAL A 156 -8.09 0.19 2.44
CA VAL A 156 -9.54 0.50 2.44
C VAL A 156 -9.92 1.46 3.56
N VAL A 157 -9.29 1.34 4.74
CA VAL A 157 -9.65 2.17 5.91
C VAL A 157 -9.05 3.57 5.88
N VAL A 158 -8.15 3.88 4.94
CA VAL A 158 -7.43 5.18 4.90
C VAL A 158 -8.41 6.35 4.77
N LEU A 159 -9.23 6.37 3.71
CA LEU A 159 -10.16 7.48 3.48
C LEU A 159 -11.24 7.60 4.58
N PRO A 160 -11.90 6.50 5.03
CA PRO A 160 -12.81 6.56 6.18
C PRO A 160 -12.12 7.06 7.45
N GLY A 161 -10.89 6.61 7.73
CA GLY A 161 -10.11 7.03 8.88
C GLY A 161 -9.80 8.53 8.84
N LEU A 162 -9.30 9.03 7.71
CA LEU A 162 -9.06 10.46 7.53
C LEU A 162 -10.35 11.29 7.63
N TRP A 163 -11.46 10.77 7.13
CA TRP A 163 -12.76 11.42 7.29
C TRP A 163 -13.16 11.52 8.78
N LEU A 164 -12.98 10.45 9.57
CA LEU A 164 -13.26 10.47 11.01
C LEU A 164 -12.36 11.46 11.76
N LEU A 165 -11.10 11.63 11.35
CA LEU A 165 -10.18 12.61 11.95
C LEU A 165 -10.70 14.05 11.86
N ARG A 166 -11.58 14.36 10.89
CA ARG A 166 -12.24 15.67 10.79
C ARG A 166 -13.07 16.02 12.02
N LEU A 167 -13.63 15.02 12.71
CA LEU A 167 -14.41 15.20 13.93
C LEU A 167 -13.53 15.57 15.12
N VAL A 168 -12.28 15.09 15.12
CA VAL A 168 -11.32 15.28 16.21
C VAL A 168 -10.48 16.55 16.00
N PHE A 169 -10.14 16.87 14.75
CA PHE A 169 -9.28 17.99 14.40
C PHE A 169 -9.97 18.99 13.46
N PRO A 170 -10.97 19.75 13.94
CA PRO A 170 -11.78 20.64 13.09
C PRO A 170 -10.97 21.76 12.41
N ARG A 171 -9.84 22.16 13.00
CA ARG A 171 -8.95 23.20 12.44
C ARG A 171 -8.28 22.76 11.12
N GLN A 172 -8.18 21.45 10.88
CA GLN A 172 -7.59 20.87 9.67
C GLN A 172 -8.63 20.64 8.57
N VAL A 173 -9.91 20.92 8.82
CA VAL A 173 -10.95 20.75 7.80
C VAL A 173 -10.80 21.81 6.72
N ARG A 174 -10.90 21.37 5.47
CA ARG A 174 -10.82 22.20 4.26
C ARG A 174 -11.94 21.81 3.29
N PRO A 175 -12.26 22.65 2.29
CA PRO A 175 -13.11 22.23 1.18
C PRO A 175 -12.55 20.98 0.51
N ALA A 176 -13.38 19.94 0.41
CA ALA A 176 -13.00 18.68 -0.22
C ALA A 176 -12.80 18.86 -1.74
N TRP A 177 -11.99 17.99 -2.32
CA TRP A 177 -11.71 17.97 -3.75
C TRP A 177 -12.95 17.52 -4.51
N THR A 178 -13.42 18.36 -5.42
CA THR A 178 -14.47 18.01 -6.38
C THR A 178 -13.89 17.17 -7.52
N ARG A 179 -14.54 16.03 -7.82
CA ARG A 179 -14.16 15.16 -8.94
C ARG A 179 -14.06 15.93 -10.25
N TRP A 180 -13.06 15.58 -11.08
CA TRP A 180 -12.78 16.19 -12.38
C TRP A 180 -12.36 17.66 -12.36
N GLN A 181 -12.23 18.26 -11.18
CA GLN A 181 -11.64 19.58 -11.02
C GLN A 181 -10.14 19.45 -10.69
N PRO A 182 -9.33 20.50 -10.95
CA PRO A 182 -7.96 20.54 -10.46
C PRO A 182 -7.88 20.33 -8.94
N MET A 183 -6.78 19.74 -8.48
CA MET A 183 -6.54 19.58 -7.04
C MET A 183 -6.57 20.95 -6.35
N PRO A 184 -7.22 21.09 -5.17
CA PRO A 184 -7.26 22.35 -4.45
C PRO A 184 -5.87 22.90 -4.15
N SER A 185 -5.72 24.22 -4.21
CA SER A 185 -4.42 24.91 -4.05
C SER A 185 -3.76 24.67 -2.68
N TRP A 186 -4.56 24.42 -1.64
CA TRP A 186 -4.05 24.09 -0.31
C TRP A 186 -3.41 22.69 -0.25
N ALA A 187 -3.75 21.79 -1.17
CA ALA A 187 -3.21 20.43 -1.25
C ALA A 187 -2.11 20.28 -2.32
N SER A 188 -2.08 21.16 -3.33
CA SER A 188 -1.01 21.16 -4.35
C SER A 188 0.35 21.53 -3.79
N LYS A 189 1.41 20.94 -4.35
CA LYS A 189 2.76 21.50 -4.19
C LYS A 189 2.79 22.89 -4.81
N GLN A 190 3.20 23.88 -4.03
CA GLN A 190 3.63 25.18 -4.53
C GLN A 190 5.03 25.05 -5.12
#